data_AF-A0A8J4Y011-F1
#
_entry.id   AF-A0A8J4Y011-F1
#
_cell.length_a   1.000
_cell.length_b   1.000
_cell.length_c   1.000
_cell.angle_alpha   90.00
_cell.angle_beta   90.00
_cell.angle_gamma   90.00
#
_symmetry.space_group_name_H-M   'P 1'
#
loop_
_entity.id
_entity.type
_entity.pdbx_description
1 polymer ?
#
loop_
_entity_poly.entity_id
_entity_poly.type
_entity_poly.pdbx_seq_one_letter_code
_entity_poly.pdbx_strand_id
1 'polypeptide(L)'
;MLALTLVEVLVLRARKEGHKFRLHNAVINYSLTVMREAFTIFIFRGVEFSAYVWVYKSCRLVSPSWNSPTTYFLGLLGLDLCSYWWHRAGYEVSLMWAAHYVHHSSEDFNLSTAARTSFTMRPLKWMYFLPLALLGLRPSAYLMHSQLSFVWAYWNHSATFPKTHKLLPGLGHIIEYVVATPSHHRVHHDTTRLSARAQSVVL
;
A
#
# COMPACT_ATOMS: atom_id res chain seq x y z
N MET A 1 -0.29 -2.44 13.30
CA MET A 1 -1.20 -1.34 12.92
C MET A 1 -1.67 -0.55 14.13
N LEU A 2 -2.56 -1.07 14.97
CA LEU A 2 -3.12 -0.33 16.12
C LEU A 2 -2.04 0.23 17.06
N ALA A 3 -1.03 -0.56 17.42
CA ALA A 3 0.09 -0.09 18.24
C ALA A 3 0.82 1.12 17.62
N LEU A 4 1.10 1.09 16.31
CA LEU A 4 1.75 2.22 15.60
C LEU A 4 0.85 3.46 15.57
N THR A 5 -0.47 3.28 15.40
CA THR A 5 -1.42 4.38 15.46
C THR A 5 -1.52 4.97 16.85
N LEU A 6 -1.51 4.14 17.91
CA LEU A 6 -1.47 4.63 19.28
C LEU A 6 -0.22 5.45 19.53
N VAL A 7 0.95 4.97 19.07
CA VAL A 7 2.20 5.74 19.13
C VAL A 7 2.06 7.08 18.39
N GLU A 8 1.51 7.10 17.17
CA GLU A 8 1.30 8.34 16.43
C GLU A 8 0.36 9.31 17.16
N VAL A 9 -0.72 8.81 17.75
CA VAL A 9 -1.66 9.62 18.55
C VAL A 9 -0.95 10.24 19.75
N LEU A 10 -0.12 9.47 20.46
CA LEU A 10 0.66 9.97 21.59
C LEU A 10 1.64 11.07 21.15
N VAL A 11 2.34 10.86 20.02
CA VAL A 11 3.25 11.85 19.45
C VAL A 11 2.52 13.12 19.02
N LEU A 12 1.36 13.00 18.33
CA LEU A 12 0.55 14.15 17.93
C LEU A 12 0.06 14.95 19.14
N ARG A 13 -0.39 14.28 20.21
CA ARG A 13 -0.79 14.94 21.45
C ARG A 13 0.38 15.66 22.12
N ALA A 14 1.54 15.01 22.21
CA ALA A 14 2.74 15.62 22.77
C ALA A 14 3.21 16.87 21.99
N ARG A 15 3.03 16.87 20.66
CA ARG A 15 3.33 18.01 19.77
C ARG A 15 2.23 19.08 19.72
N LYS A 16 1.14 18.93 20.48
CA LYS A 16 -0.06 19.79 20.41
C LYS A 16 -0.73 19.81 19.01
N GLU A 17 -0.52 18.76 18.23
CA GLU A 17 -1.10 18.55 16.88
C GLU A 17 -2.25 17.53 16.89
N GLY A 18 -2.90 17.35 18.05
CA GLY A 18 -3.98 16.36 18.21
C GLY A 18 -5.16 16.53 17.24
N HIS A 19 -5.34 17.72 16.67
CA HIS A 19 -6.36 18.01 15.66
C HIS A 19 -6.19 17.19 14.36
N LYS A 20 -4.98 16.68 14.08
CA LYS A 20 -4.70 15.81 12.91
C LYS A 20 -5.23 14.38 13.06
N PHE A 21 -5.78 14.03 14.23
CA PHE A 21 -6.35 12.73 14.50
C PHE A 21 -7.72 12.86 15.16
N ARG A 22 -8.78 12.54 14.41
CA ARG A 22 -10.14 12.45 14.95
C ARG A 22 -10.52 11.00 15.17
N LEU A 23 -10.93 10.66 16.39
CA LEU A 23 -11.25 9.28 16.78
C LEU A 23 -12.36 8.68 15.92
N HIS A 24 -13.41 9.44 15.59
CA HIS A 24 -14.51 8.95 14.75
C HIS A 24 -14.01 8.55 13.35
N ASN A 25 -13.10 9.31 12.74
CA ASN A 25 -12.50 8.96 11.46
C ASN A 25 -11.65 7.70 11.55
N ALA A 26 -10.85 7.57 12.62
CA ALA A 26 -10.07 6.36 12.84
C ALA A 26 -10.96 5.12 13.01
N VAL A 27 -12.07 5.23 13.75
CA VAL A 27 -13.06 4.15 13.90
C VAL A 27 -13.61 3.74 12.54
N ILE A 28 -14.09 4.70 11.73
CA ILE A 28 -14.59 4.41 10.37
C ILE A 28 -13.51 3.71 9.52
N ASN A 29 -12.28 4.22 9.54
CA ASN A 29 -11.18 3.66 8.76
C ASN A 29 -10.89 2.21 9.14
N TYR A 30 -10.82 1.87 10.43
CA TYR A 30 -10.61 0.49 10.87
C TYR A 30 -11.82 -0.41 10.62
N SER A 31 -13.05 0.10 10.81
CA SER A 31 -14.27 -0.64 10.48
C SER A 31 -14.32 -1.05 9.02
N LEU A 32 -13.89 -0.19 8.09
CA LEU A 32 -13.79 -0.51 6.68
C LEU A 32 -12.76 -1.61 6.39
N THR A 33 -11.59 -1.60 7.06
CA THR A 33 -10.63 -2.71 6.97
C THR A 33 -11.21 -4.02 7.50
N VAL A 34 -11.91 -4.00 8.63
CA VAL A 34 -12.54 -5.20 9.20
C VAL A 34 -13.58 -5.77 8.22
N MET A 35 -14.40 -4.90 7.62
CA MET A 35 -15.37 -5.28 6.59
C MET A 35 -14.68 -5.90 5.36
N ARG A 36 -13.61 -5.26 4.86
CA ARG A 36 -12.80 -5.80 3.75
C ARG A 36 -12.23 -7.18 4.08
N GLU A 37 -11.64 -7.36 5.27
CA GLU A 37 -11.03 -8.63 5.65
C GLU A 37 -12.08 -9.73 5.83
N ALA A 38 -13.22 -9.43 6.46
CA ALA A 38 -14.33 -10.38 6.55
C ALA A 38 -14.77 -10.85 5.15
N PHE A 39 -15.04 -9.90 4.24
CA PHE A 39 -15.41 -10.22 2.86
C PHE A 39 -14.32 -11.04 2.13
N THR A 40 -13.06 -10.64 2.29
CA THR A 40 -11.93 -11.32 1.65
C THR A 40 -11.76 -12.75 2.16
N ILE A 41 -11.76 -12.95 3.47
CA ILE A 41 -11.52 -14.27 4.09
C ILE A 41 -12.60 -15.26 3.67
N PHE A 42 -13.87 -14.86 3.70
CA PHE A 42 -14.97 -15.77 3.42
C PHE A 42 -15.17 -16.08 1.92
N ILE A 43 -14.76 -15.18 1.01
CA ILE A 43 -15.11 -15.31 -0.41
C ILE A 43 -13.88 -15.45 -1.31
N PHE A 44 -12.83 -14.65 -1.08
CA PHE A 44 -11.78 -14.45 -2.09
C PHE A 44 -10.40 -15.00 -1.74
N ARG A 45 -10.06 -15.15 -0.45
CA ARG A 45 -8.69 -15.48 -0.04
C ARG A 45 -8.22 -16.82 -0.58
N GLY A 46 -9.10 -17.82 -0.55
CA GLY A 46 -8.82 -19.16 -1.09
C GLY A 46 -8.60 -19.13 -2.60
N VAL A 47 -9.41 -18.34 -3.33
CA VAL A 47 -9.31 -18.19 -4.78
C VAL A 47 -8.03 -17.46 -5.17
N GLU A 48 -7.75 -16.31 -4.56
CA GLU A 48 -6.54 -15.49 -4.79
C GLU A 48 -5.27 -16.35 -4.63
N PHE A 49 -5.13 -17.01 -3.48
CA PHE A 49 -3.92 -17.78 -3.20
C PHE A 49 -3.82 -19.05 -4.04
N SER A 50 -4.92 -19.77 -4.23
CA SER A 50 -4.93 -20.97 -5.08
C SER A 50 -4.60 -20.64 -6.53
N ALA A 51 -5.12 -19.53 -7.07
CA ALA A 51 -4.80 -19.06 -8.41
C ALA A 51 -3.31 -18.73 -8.55
N TYR A 52 -2.72 -18.00 -7.59
CA TYR A 52 -1.29 -17.72 -7.58
C TYR A 52 -0.45 -19.01 -7.57
N VAL A 53 -0.79 -19.96 -6.68
CA VAL A 53 -0.10 -21.26 -6.57
C VAL A 53 -0.25 -22.07 -7.86
N TRP A 54 -1.43 -22.07 -8.47
CA TRP A 54 -1.68 -22.77 -9.72
C TRP A 54 -0.84 -22.18 -10.86
N VAL A 55 -0.85 -20.85 -11.03
CA VAL A 55 0.00 -20.17 -12.04
C VAL A 55 1.48 -20.48 -11.79
N TYR A 56 1.94 -20.43 -10.54
CA TYR A 56 3.33 -20.76 -10.19
C TYR A 56 3.70 -22.22 -10.52
N LYS A 57 2.82 -23.18 -10.22
CA LYS A 57 3.09 -24.60 -10.46
C LYS A 57 3.01 -24.97 -11.94
N SER A 58 2.03 -24.44 -12.66
CA SER A 58 1.65 -24.87 -14.01
C SER A 58 2.13 -23.95 -15.13
N CYS A 59 2.35 -22.66 -14.86
CA CYS A 59 2.58 -21.65 -15.90
C CYS A 59 3.88 -20.84 -15.72
N ARG A 60 4.70 -21.12 -14.69
CA ARG A 60 5.95 -20.38 -14.49
C ARG A 60 6.89 -20.54 -15.69
N LEU A 61 7.46 -19.44 -16.15
CA LEU A 61 8.39 -19.36 -17.27
C LEU A 61 9.83 -19.63 -16.83
N VAL A 62 10.16 -19.26 -15.58
CA VAL A 62 11.49 -19.40 -15.00
C VAL A 62 11.40 -20.01 -13.61
N SER A 63 12.51 -20.60 -13.14
CA SER A 63 12.60 -21.25 -11.83
C SER A 63 13.83 -20.75 -11.06
N PRO A 64 13.82 -19.49 -10.59
CA PRO A 64 14.96 -18.92 -9.87
C PRO A 64 15.24 -19.65 -8.55
N SER A 65 16.50 -19.63 -8.12
CA SER A 65 16.91 -20.30 -6.87
C SER A 65 16.31 -19.59 -5.65
N TRP A 66 15.69 -20.35 -4.76
CA TRP A 66 15.07 -19.78 -3.55
C TRP A 66 16.04 -19.25 -2.53
N ASN A 67 17.26 -19.76 -2.48
CA ASN A 67 18.25 -19.33 -1.50
C ASN A 67 19.10 -18.16 -2.03
N SER A 68 18.75 -17.59 -3.18
CA SER A 68 19.48 -16.49 -3.79
C SER A 68 18.96 -15.14 -3.27
N PRO A 69 19.82 -14.30 -2.65
CA PRO A 69 19.46 -12.93 -2.29
C PRO A 69 18.97 -12.13 -3.50
N THR A 70 19.54 -12.36 -4.69
CA THR A 70 19.12 -11.73 -5.94
C THR A 70 17.67 -12.05 -6.28
N THR A 71 17.21 -13.28 -6.04
CA THR A 71 15.81 -13.67 -6.30
C THR A 71 14.84 -12.92 -5.39
N TYR A 72 15.18 -12.75 -4.11
CA TYR A 72 14.36 -11.95 -3.19
C TYR A 72 14.41 -10.46 -3.52
N PHE A 73 15.56 -9.93 -3.90
CA PHE A 73 15.70 -8.53 -4.31
C PHE A 73 14.85 -8.23 -5.56
N LEU A 74 14.98 -9.04 -6.60
CA LEU A 74 14.17 -8.92 -7.81
C LEU A 74 12.68 -9.17 -7.53
N GLY A 75 12.36 -10.08 -6.61
CA GLY A 75 10.99 -10.31 -6.14
C GLY A 75 10.37 -9.09 -5.47
N LEU A 76 11.15 -8.38 -4.64
CA LEU A 76 10.73 -7.12 -4.03
C LEU A 76 10.48 -6.04 -5.08
N LEU A 77 11.40 -5.85 -6.04
CA LEU A 77 11.25 -4.88 -7.12
C LEU A 77 10.04 -5.21 -8.02
N GLY A 78 9.85 -6.49 -8.33
CA GLY A 78 8.68 -6.94 -9.09
C GLY A 78 7.38 -6.67 -8.34
N LEU A 79 7.34 -6.91 -7.03
CA LEU A 79 6.17 -6.62 -6.21
C LEU A 79 5.87 -5.12 -6.14
N ASP A 80 6.91 -4.30 -6.06
CA ASP A 80 6.79 -2.84 -6.10
C ASP A 80 6.22 -2.38 -7.45
N LEU A 81 6.74 -2.90 -8.57
CA LEU A 81 6.23 -2.62 -9.92
C LEU A 81 4.76 -3.06 -10.10
N CYS A 82 4.38 -4.24 -9.60
CA CYS A 82 2.99 -4.70 -9.61
C CYS A 82 2.09 -3.74 -8.79
N SER A 83 2.59 -3.26 -7.66
CA SER A 83 1.87 -2.31 -6.79
C SER A 83 1.73 -0.94 -7.45
N TYR A 84 2.76 -0.47 -8.15
CA TYR A 84 2.72 0.73 -8.98
C TYR A 84 1.60 0.65 -10.02
N TRP A 85 1.55 -0.43 -10.80
CA TRP A 85 0.52 -0.59 -11.83
C TRP A 85 -0.89 -0.67 -11.26
N TRP A 86 -1.07 -1.34 -10.12
CA TRP A 86 -2.35 -1.34 -9.41
C TRP A 86 -2.77 0.07 -9.02
N HIS A 87 -1.89 0.84 -8.38
CA HIS A 87 -2.22 2.19 -7.94
C HIS A 87 -2.45 3.14 -9.12
N ARG A 88 -1.62 3.08 -10.16
CA ARG A 88 -1.79 3.84 -11.40
C ARG A 88 -3.14 3.54 -12.06
N ALA A 89 -3.51 2.26 -12.19
CA ALA A 89 -4.81 1.88 -12.72
C ALA A 89 -5.95 2.45 -11.86
N GLY A 90 -5.76 2.55 -10.54
CA GLY A 90 -6.64 3.25 -9.61
C GLY A 90 -6.97 4.70 -10.02
N TYR A 91 -6.10 5.39 -10.76
CA TYR A 91 -6.34 6.76 -11.24
C TYR A 91 -6.72 6.85 -12.71
N GLU A 92 -6.44 5.83 -13.51
CA GLU A 92 -6.67 5.83 -14.96
C GLU A 92 -7.92 5.05 -15.38
N VAL A 93 -8.41 4.12 -14.57
CA VAL A 93 -9.54 3.23 -14.90
C VAL A 93 -10.69 3.43 -13.90
N SER A 94 -11.88 3.77 -14.40
CA SER A 94 -13.03 4.14 -13.55
C SER A 94 -13.43 3.08 -12.51
N LEU A 95 -13.38 1.79 -12.88
CA LEU A 95 -13.67 0.70 -11.94
C LEU A 95 -12.62 0.62 -10.82
N MET A 96 -11.35 0.79 -11.17
CA MET A 96 -10.25 0.78 -10.20
C MET A 96 -10.28 2.03 -9.32
N TRP A 97 -10.64 3.18 -9.89
CA TRP A 97 -10.91 4.40 -9.13
C TRP A 97 -12.05 4.22 -8.15
N ALA A 98 -13.18 3.64 -8.55
CA ALA A 98 -14.27 3.39 -7.62
C ALA A 98 -13.83 2.52 -6.43
N ALA A 99 -12.97 1.53 -6.67
CA ALA A 99 -12.41 0.69 -5.61
C ALA A 99 -11.37 1.45 -4.75
N HIS A 100 -10.57 2.33 -5.34
CA HIS A 100 -9.50 3.05 -4.66
C HIS A 100 -9.98 4.33 -3.96
N TYR A 101 -11.01 5.00 -4.48
CA TYR A 101 -11.48 6.30 -4.00
C TYR A 101 -11.85 6.31 -2.50
N VAL A 102 -12.41 5.21 -1.99
CA VAL A 102 -12.71 5.06 -0.55
C VAL A 102 -11.45 5.32 0.28
N HIS A 103 -10.27 4.92 -0.18
CA HIS A 103 -8.99 5.19 0.46
C HIS A 103 -8.67 6.69 0.54
N HIS A 104 -8.93 7.41 -0.55
CA HIS A 104 -8.71 8.86 -0.67
C HIS A 104 -9.79 9.70 -0.01
N SER A 105 -10.91 9.10 0.39
CA SER A 105 -12.04 9.83 0.98
C SER A 105 -11.89 10.09 2.48
N SER A 106 -10.73 9.82 3.08
CA SER A 106 -10.49 10.14 4.49
C SER A 106 -10.32 11.64 4.65
N GLU A 107 -11.04 12.25 5.58
CA GLU A 107 -10.90 13.68 5.86
C GLU A 107 -9.61 14.01 6.62
N ASP A 108 -9.02 13.03 7.31
CA ASP A 108 -7.71 13.16 7.96
C ASP A 108 -6.65 12.36 7.19
N PHE A 109 -5.41 12.84 7.21
CA PHE A 109 -4.23 12.09 6.79
C PHE A 109 -3.39 11.70 8.00
N ASN A 110 -3.42 10.43 8.39
CA ASN A 110 -2.63 9.82 9.47
C ASN A 110 -2.57 8.29 9.29
N LEU A 111 -1.89 7.55 10.17
CA LEU A 111 -1.73 6.09 10.04
C LEU A 111 -3.06 5.33 9.98
N SER A 112 -4.15 5.86 10.53
CA SER A 112 -5.47 5.22 10.37
C SER A 112 -5.99 5.29 8.93
N THR A 113 -5.59 6.29 8.15
CA THR A 113 -5.95 6.45 6.73
C THR A 113 -5.51 5.25 5.91
N ALA A 114 -4.38 4.62 6.25
CA ALA A 114 -3.91 3.39 5.62
C ALA A 114 -4.91 2.22 5.76
N ALA A 115 -5.72 2.21 6.81
CA ALA A 115 -6.76 1.20 7.03
C ALA A 115 -8.06 1.53 6.27
N ARG A 116 -8.22 2.74 5.73
CA ARG A 116 -9.40 3.11 4.95
C ARG A 116 -9.32 2.45 3.58
N THR A 117 -10.09 1.39 3.38
CA THR A 117 -10.04 0.60 2.15
C THR A 117 -11.41 0.07 1.82
N SER A 118 -11.76 0.00 0.53
CA SER A 118 -13.02 -0.62 0.11
C SER A 118 -12.93 -2.15 0.17
N PHE A 119 -14.08 -2.82 0.26
CA PHE A 119 -14.16 -4.28 0.16
C PHE A 119 -13.85 -4.79 -1.27
N THR A 120 -13.96 -3.93 -2.29
CA THR A 120 -13.64 -4.25 -3.70
C THR A 120 -12.16 -4.07 -4.05
N MET A 121 -11.40 -3.34 -3.23
CA MET A 121 -9.99 -3.05 -3.48
C MET A 121 -9.15 -4.33 -3.66
N ARG A 122 -9.35 -5.32 -2.79
CA ARG A 122 -8.56 -6.56 -2.83
C ARG A 122 -8.97 -7.53 -3.95
N PRO A 123 -10.27 -7.79 -4.19
CA PRO A 123 -10.72 -8.59 -5.34
C PRO A 123 -10.27 -8.10 -6.71
N LEU A 124 -10.00 -6.80 -6.87
CA LEU A 124 -9.49 -6.24 -8.12
C LEU A 124 -7.95 -6.18 -8.17
N LYS A 125 -7.30 -6.08 -6.99
CA LYS A 125 -5.84 -5.94 -6.88
C LYS A 125 -5.06 -7.22 -7.16
N TRP A 126 -5.56 -8.39 -6.76
CA TRP A 126 -4.74 -9.61 -6.74
C TRP A 126 -4.20 -10.04 -8.12
N MET A 127 -4.95 -9.78 -9.20
CA MET A 127 -4.55 -10.16 -10.56
C MET A 127 -3.25 -9.49 -11.00
N TYR A 128 -2.97 -8.28 -10.51
CA TYR A 128 -1.75 -7.53 -10.81
C TYR A 128 -0.48 -8.23 -10.30
N PHE A 129 -0.61 -9.18 -9.37
CA PHE A 129 0.52 -9.91 -8.79
C PHE A 129 0.74 -11.29 -9.43
N LEU A 130 -0.17 -11.78 -10.28
CA LEU A 130 0.02 -13.03 -11.03
C LEU A 130 1.27 -13.04 -11.93
N PRO A 131 1.71 -11.92 -12.54
CA PRO A 131 2.99 -11.89 -13.26
C PRO A 131 4.18 -12.37 -12.43
N LEU A 132 4.18 -12.17 -11.10
CA LEU A 132 5.26 -12.68 -10.24
C LEU A 132 5.27 -14.21 -10.15
N ALA A 133 4.09 -14.83 -10.14
CA ALA A 133 3.97 -16.29 -10.20
C ALA A 133 4.49 -16.83 -11.55
N LEU A 134 4.15 -16.14 -12.66
CA LEU A 134 4.67 -16.46 -13.99
C LEU A 134 6.20 -16.33 -14.07
N LEU A 135 6.76 -15.32 -13.40
CA LEU A 135 8.21 -15.12 -13.27
C LEU A 135 8.86 -16.01 -12.20
N GLY A 136 8.15 -17.02 -11.69
CA GLY A 136 8.71 -18.03 -10.80
C GLY A 136 8.99 -17.54 -9.37
N LEU A 137 8.39 -16.43 -8.93
CA LEU A 137 8.45 -16.01 -7.53
C LEU A 137 7.56 -16.95 -6.70
N ARG A 138 8.19 -17.68 -5.78
CA ARG A 138 7.51 -18.66 -4.93
C ARG A 138 6.42 -18.01 -4.08
N PRO A 139 5.31 -18.73 -3.81
CA PRO A 139 4.24 -18.23 -2.96
C PRO A 139 4.71 -17.72 -1.59
N SER A 140 5.68 -18.39 -0.95
CA SER A 140 6.23 -17.95 0.34
C SER A 140 6.96 -16.60 0.26
N ALA A 141 7.79 -16.40 -0.77
CA ALA A 141 8.48 -15.14 -1.01
C ALA A 141 7.48 -14.03 -1.36
N TYR A 142 6.48 -14.32 -2.20
CA TYR A 142 5.40 -13.39 -2.50
C TYR A 142 4.65 -12.92 -1.24
N LEU A 143 4.26 -13.85 -0.36
CA LEU A 143 3.60 -13.50 0.90
C LEU A 143 4.52 -12.66 1.78
N MET A 144 5.80 -13.03 1.92
CA MET A 144 6.77 -12.26 2.70
C MET A 144 6.90 -10.82 2.19
N HIS A 145 7.13 -10.63 0.89
CA HIS A 145 7.24 -9.29 0.29
C HIS A 145 5.93 -8.51 0.38
N SER A 146 4.78 -9.18 0.23
CA SER A 146 3.47 -8.54 0.38
C SER A 146 3.28 -7.98 1.79
N GLN A 147 3.72 -8.71 2.82
CA GLN A 147 3.65 -8.24 4.22
C GLN A 147 4.62 -7.09 4.48
N LEU A 148 5.84 -7.14 3.92
CA LEU A 148 6.80 -6.03 4.02
C LEU A 148 6.27 -4.76 3.35
N SER A 149 5.75 -4.88 2.12
CA SER A 149 5.13 -3.78 1.39
C SER A 149 3.92 -3.22 2.12
N PHE A 150 3.10 -4.08 2.74
CA PHE A 150 1.98 -3.63 3.57
C PHE A 150 2.43 -2.76 4.75
N VAL A 151 3.48 -3.17 5.47
CA VAL A 151 4.04 -2.38 6.58
C VAL A 151 4.61 -1.05 6.07
N TRP A 152 5.30 -1.06 4.93
CA TRP A 152 5.83 0.15 4.31
C TRP A 152 4.73 1.12 3.87
N ALA A 153 3.71 0.62 3.16
CA ALA A 153 2.56 1.41 2.72
C ALA A 153 1.77 1.99 3.90
N TYR A 154 1.66 1.23 5.00
CA TYR A 154 1.06 1.71 6.23
C TYR A 154 1.85 2.90 6.80
N TRP A 155 3.17 2.77 6.89
CA TRP A 155 4.06 3.83 7.38
C TRP A 155 4.02 5.09 6.51
N ASN A 156 3.86 4.96 5.19
CA ASN A 156 3.73 6.10 4.27
C ASN A 156 2.55 7.04 4.62
N HIS A 157 1.58 6.59 5.41
CA HIS A 157 0.49 7.44 5.90
C HIS A 157 0.83 8.23 7.16
N SER A 158 2.07 8.19 7.64
CA SER A 158 2.42 8.89 8.88
C SER A 158 2.22 10.41 8.75
N ALA A 159 1.42 10.95 9.66
CA ALA A 159 1.23 12.39 9.84
C ALA A 159 2.41 13.03 10.57
N THR A 160 3.18 12.25 11.32
CA THR A 160 4.22 12.73 12.23
C THR A 160 5.62 12.66 11.66
N PHE A 161 5.85 11.84 10.64
CA PHE A 161 7.15 11.74 9.98
C PHE A 161 7.45 13.04 9.20
N PRO A 162 8.60 13.70 9.48
CA PRO A 162 8.98 14.92 8.78
C PRO A 162 9.17 14.65 7.28
N LYS A 163 9.22 15.70 6.48
CA LYS A 163 9.57 15.54 5.06
C LYS A 163 11.00 14.98 4.97
N THR A 164 11.21 13.93 4.19
CA THR A 164 12.50 13.21 4.13
C THR A 164 13.64 14.15 3.73
N HIS A 165 13.44 15.03 2.74
CA HIS A 165 14.43 16.06 2.38
C HIS A 165 14.75 17.08 3.47
N LYS A 166 13.85 17.29 4.45
CA LYS A 166 14.13 18.13 5.62
C LYS A 166 14.90 17.39 6.70
N LEU A 167 14.68 16.07 6.82
CA LEU A 167 15.37 15.23 7.79
C LEU A 167 16.81 14.94 7.36
N LEU A 168 17.01 14.71 6.06
CA LEU A 168 18.31 14.40 5.45
C LEU A 168 18.57 15.41 4.32
N PRO A 169 19.16 16.58 4.61
CA PRO A 169 19.50 17.56 3.58
C PRO A 169 20.38 16.95 2.48
N GLY A 170 20.05 17.21 1.21
CA GLY A 170 20.71 16.61 0.05
C GLY A 170 20.22 15.20 -0.26
N LEU A 171 20.53 14.22 0.60
CA LEU A 171 20.20 12.80 0.37
C LEU A 171 18.69 12.53 0.33
N GLY A 172 17.91 13.27 1.12
CA GLY A 172 16.47 13.05 1.23
C GLY A 172 15.71 13.33 -0.08
N HIS A 173 16.19 14.21 -0.95
CA HIS A 173 15.61 14.39 -2.29
C HIS A 173 15.86 13.18 -3.21
N ILE A 174 17.03 12.55 -3.11
CA ILE A 174 17.37 11.33 -3.86
C ILE A 174 16.51 10.17 -3.38
N ILE A 175 16.40 10.00 -2.05
CA ILE A 175 15.51 9.00 -1.46
C ILE A 175 14.08 9.24 -1.92
N GLU A 176 13.65 10.50 -1.93
CA GLU A 176 12.30 10.83 -2.34
C GLU A 176 12.04 10.51 -3.84
N TYR A 177 13.06 10.59 -4.68
CA TYR A 177 12.91 10.25 -6.10
C TYR A 177 12.80 8.74 -6.35
N VAL A 178 13.41 7.91 -5.50
CA VAL A 178 13.53 6.47 -5.71
C VAL A 178 12.53 5.66 -4.86
N VAL A 179 12.10 6.21 -3.72
CA VAL A 179 11.30 5.49 -2.73
C VAL A 179 10.07 6.29 -2.37
N ALA A 180 8.91 5.62 -2.37
CA ALA A 180 7.69 6.20 -1.82
C ALA A 180 7.86 6.52 -0.33
N THR A 181 7.62 7.77 0.07
CA THR A 181 7.79 8.25 1.45
C THR A 181 6.51 8.91 1.96
N PRO A 182 6.38 9.17 3.27
CA PRO A 182 5.28 9.96 3.79
C PRO A 182 5.14 11.35 3.17
N SER A 183 6.21 11.95 2.63
CA SER A 183 6.14 13.21 1.89
C SER A 183 5.28 13.07 0.63
N HIS A 184 5.55 12.08 -0.21
CA HIS A 184 4.81 11.83 -1.46
C HIS A 184 3.38 11.44 -1.16
N HIS A 185 3.20 10.53 -0.20
CA HIS A 185 1.89 9.97 0.08
C HIS A 185 0.92 11.03 0.62
N ARG A 186 1.42 12.03 1.36
CA ARG A 186 0.62 13.21 1.75
C ARG A 186 0.12 14.01 0.55
N VAL A 187 0.98 14.26 -0.43
CA VAL A 187 0.61 15.00 -1.65
C VAL A 187 -0.36 14.17 -2.50
N HIS A 188 -0.14 12.86 -2.57
CA HIS A 188 -1.01 11.92 -3.25
C HIS A 188 -2.43 11.90 -2.65
N HIS A 189 -2.57 11.96 -1.33
CA HIS A 189 -3.88 12.04 -0.67
C HIS A 189 -4.51 13.44 -0.65
N ASP A 190 -3.80 14.47 -1.11
CA ASP A 190 -4.33 15.82 -1.14
C ASP A 190 -5.47 15.93 -2.17
N THR A 191 -6.57 16.59 -1.79
CA THR A 191 -7.81 16.70 -2.59
C THR A 191 -7.92 18.02 -3.34
N THR A 192 -6.88 18.85 -3.34
CA THR A 192 -6.84 20.12 -4.08
C THR A 192 -6.92 19.91 -5.61
N ARG A 193 -7.61 20.78 -6.36
CA ARG A 193 -7.85 20.62 -7.83
C ARG A 193 -6.59 20.48 -8.70
N LEU A 194 -5.43 20.92 -8.22
CA LEU A 194 -4.13 20.76 -8.91
C LEU A 194 -3.53 19.35 -8.75
N SER A 195 -3.95 18.60 -7.72
CA SER A 195 -3.41 17.27 -7.41
C SER A 195 -3.97 16.15 -8.29
N ALA A 196 -5.19 16.30 -8.83
CA ALA A 196 -5.89 15.22 -9.54
C ALA A 196 -5.15 14.69 -10.80
N ARG A 197 -4.34 15.53 -11.48
CA ARG A 197 -3.47 15.11 -12.60
C ARG A 197 -2.06 14.69 -12.15
N ALA A 198 -1.61 15.11 -10.96
CA ALA A 198 -0.30 14.78 -10.41
C ALA A 198 -0.32 13.44 -9.65
N GLN A 199 -1.48 13.01 -9.14
CA GLN A 199 -1.67 11.79 -8.38
C GLN A 199 -1.28 10.50 -9.13
N SER A 200 -1.31 10.51 -10.47
CA SER A 200 -0.88 9.38 -11.31
C SER A 200 0.64 9.25 -11.48
N VAL A 201 1.42 10.27 -11.05
CA VAL A 201 2.88 10.36 -11.26
C VAL A 201 3.67 10.20 -9.95
N VAL A 202 3.03 10.34 -8.79
CA VAL A 202 3.69 10.43 -7.46
C VAL A 202 3.81 9.06 -6.75
N LEU A 203 3.71 7.95 -7.49
CA LEU A 203 3.79 6.59 -6.96
C LEU A 203 5.07 5.89 -7.37
#